data_AF-A0ABD3E049-F1
#
_entry.id   AF-A0ABD3E049-F1
#
_cell.length_a   1.000
_cell.length_b   1.000
_cell.length_c   1.000
_cell.angle_alpha   90.00
_cell.angle_beta   90.00
_cell.angle_gamma   90.00
#
_symmetry.space_group_name_H-M   'P 1'
#
loop_
_entity.id
_entity.type
_entity.pdbx_description
1 polymer ?
#
loop_
_entity_poly.entity_id
_entity_poly.type
_entity_poly.pdbx_seq_one_letter_code
_entity_poly.pdbx_strand_id
1 'polypeptide(L)'
;MANSKMLCLAIHCIILLLSVEVMMKIRSVDAKECLEGLDVLPTCRGQEADQGCWIECQRKHGPKAEAWCRSILPGYPGQVCMCSYPC
;
A
#
# COMPACT_ATOMS: atom_id res chain seq x y z
N MET A 1 -48.73 -25.82 -0.78
CA MET A 1 -48.73 -24.59 -1.61
C MET A 1 -47.70 -23.65 -1.03
N ALA A 2 -46.50 -23.61 -1.62
CA ALA A 2 -45.46 -22.68 -1.19
C ALA A 2 -45.87 -21.26 -1.60
N ASN A 3 -45.96 -20.36 -0.63
CA ASN A 3 -46.40 -18.99 -0.85
C ASN A 3 -45.39 -18.26 -1.76
N SER A 4 -45.77 -17.93 -3.00
CA SER A 4 -44.90 -17.21 -3.97
C SER A 4 -44.28 -15.93 -3.41
N LYS A 5 -44.90 -15.31 -2.41
CA LYS A 5 -44.36 -14.11 -1.72
C LYS A 5 -43.10 -14.41 -0.91
N MET A 6 -43.00 -15.61 -0.32
CA MET A 6 -41.87 -16.02 0.51
C MET A 6 -40.63 -16.35 -0.34
N LEU A 7 -40.84 -16.92 -1.53
CA LEU A 7 -39.76 -17.16 -2.49
C LEU A 7 -39.13 -15.84 -3.00
N CYS A 8 -39.97 -14.83 -3.23
CA CYS A 8 -39.51 -13.54 -3.78
C CYS A 8 -38.61 -12.77 -2.80
N LEU A 9 -38.93 -12.80 -1.50
CA LEU A 9 -38.13 -12.19 -0.44
C LEU A 9 -36.76 -12.86 -0.29
N ALA A 10 -36.72 -14.19 -0.35
CA ALA A 10 -35.46 -14.93 -0.28
C ALA A 10 -34.53 -14.60 -1.46
N ILE A 11 -35.08 -14.54 -2.68
CA ILE A 11 -34.32 -14.19 -3.89
C ILE A 11 -33.76 -12.76 -3.81
N HIS A 12 -34.57 -11.78 -3.34
CA HIS A 12 -34.10 -10.40 -3.15
C HIS A 12 -32.94 -10.31 -2.15
N CYS A 13 -33.02 -11.02 -1.02
CA CYS A 13 -31.93 -11.07 -0.05
C CYS A 13 -30.64 -11.65 -0.63
N ILE A 14 -30.74 -12.73 -1.42
CA ILE A 14 -29.56 -13.35 -2.05
C ILE A 14 -28.89 -12.39 -3.04
N ILE A 15 -29.68 -11.69 -3.86
CA ILE A 15 -29.15 -10.69 -4.83
C ILE A 15 -28.42 -9.55 -4.09
N LEU A 16 -29.00 -9.04 -3.00
CA LEU A 16 -28.37 -7.99 -2.19
C LEU A 16 -27.03 -8.46 -1.60
N LEU A 17 -26.97 -9.67 -1.05
CA LEU A 17 -25.74 -10.22 -0.48
C LEU A 17 -24.64 -10.40 -1.54
N LEU A 18 -24.98 -10.94 -2.71
CA LEU A 18 -24.03 -11.12 -3.82
C LEU A 18 -23.49 -9.77 -4.35
N SER A 19 -24.32 -8.72 -4.37
CA SER A 19 -23.90 -7.39 -4.83
C SER A 19 -22.85 -6.73 -3.93
N VAL A 20 -22.89 -6.98 -2.61
CA VAL A 20 -21.92 -6.44 -1.63
C VAL A 20 -20.55 -7.11 -1.79
N GLU A 21 -20.51 -8.42 -2.01
CA GLU A 21 -19.26 -9.16 -2.22
C GLU A 21 -18.52 -8.72 -3.49
N VAL A 22 -19.27 -8.42 -4.57
CA VAL A 22 -18.70 -7.93 -5.83
C VAL A 22 -18.13 -6.52 -5.67
N MET A 23 -18.78 -5.62 -4.92
CA MET A 23 -18.27 -4.28 -4.66
C MET A 23 -16.94 -4.27 -3.88
N MET A 24 -16.73 -5.23 -2.96
CA MET A 24 -15.48 -5.29 -2.21
C MET A 24 -14.30 -5.82 -3.03
N LYS A 25 -14.52 -6.71 -4.00
CA LYS A 25 -13.46 -7.26 -4.85
C LYS A 25 -12.92 -6.29 -5.91
N ILE A 26 -13.65 -5.25 -6.28
CA ILE A 26 -13.26 -4.33 -7.37
C ILE A 26 -12.32 -3.20 -6.90
N ARG A 27 -11.98 -3.12 -5.61
CA ARG A 27 -11.17 -2.00 -5.06
C ARG A 27 -9.65 -2.24 -4.98
N SER A 28 -9.10 -3.28 -5.58
CA SER A 28 -7.65 -3.35 -5.80
C SER A 28 -7.30 -2.69 -7.13
N VAL A 29 -7.32 -1.35 -7.14
CA VAL A 29 -6.53 -0.62 -8.15
C VAL A 29 -5.09 -0.79 -7.70
N ASP A 30 -4.32 -1.62 -8.41
CA ASP A 30 -2.87 -1.70 -8.22
C ASP A 30 -2.31 -0.29 -8.41
N ALA A 31 -2.03 0.39 -7.30
CA ALA A 31 -1.36 1.68 -7.32
C ALA A 31 0.04 1.42 -7.87
N LYS A 32 0.48 2.25 -8.81
CA LYS A 32 1.81 2.13 -9.39
C LYS A 32 2.80 2.47 -8.29
N GLU A 33 3.81 1.64 -8.07
CA GLU A 33 4.85 1.99 -7.10
C GLU A 33 5.90 2.90 -7.75
N CYS A 34 6.14 4.04 -7.11
CA CYS A 34 7.22 4.97 -7.44
C CYS A 34 8.38 4.83 -6.44
N LEU A 35 9.60 5.15 -6.90
CA LEU A 35 10.81 5.15 -6.09
C LEU A 35 11.48 6.52 -6.16
N GLU A 36 11.85 7.08 -5.01
CA GLU A 36 12.60 8.34 -4.93
C GLU A 36 13.70 8.28 -3.87
N GLY A 37 14.91 8.72 -4.22
CA GLY A 37 16.02 8.87 -3.27
C GLY A 37 15.97 10.24 -2.58
N LEU A 38 16.20 10.27 -1.27
CA LEU A 38 16.26 11.50 -0.50
C LEU A 38 17.71 11.90 -0.19
N ASP A 39 17.98 13.21 -0.26
CA ASP A 39 19.25 13.83 0.14
C ASP A 39 19.33 14.05 1.66
N VAL A 40 18.91 13.07 2.45
CA VAL A 40 19.15 13.00 3.89
C VAL A 40 20.23 11.97 4.16
N LEU A 41 21.22 12.31 4.98
CA LEU A 41 22.23 11.38 5.47
C LEU A 41 21.55 10.32 6.34
N PRO A 42 21.38 9.08 5.86
CA PRO A 42 20.70 8.06 6.64
C PRO A 42 21.68 7.38 7.59
N THR A 43 21.24 7.03 8.79
CA THR A 43 21.90 6.00 9.57
C THR A 43 21.29 4.66 9.21
N CYS A 44 22.05 3.82 8.51
CA CYS A 44 21.54 2.54 8.02
C CYS A 44 22.11 1.37 8.81
N ARG A 45 21.28 0.37 9.11
CA ARG A 45 21.72 -0.95 9.57
C ARG A 45 21.48 -1.95 8.44
N GLY A 46 22.44 -2.07 7.53
CA GLY A 46 22.26 -2.84 6.30
C GLY A 46 21.31 -2.11 5.35
N GLN A 47 20.15 -2.72 5.04
CA GLN A 47 19.10 -2.11 4.21
C GLN A 47 18.02 -1.40 5.04
N GLU A 48 18.05 -1.51 6.37
CA GLU A 48 17.09 -0.85 7.24
C GLU A 48 17.40 0.65 7.34
N ALA A 49 16.40 1.46 7.04
CA ALA A 49 16.41 2.90 7.24
C ALA A 49 16.16 3.27 8.71
N ASP A 50 16.78 4.34 9.18
CA ASP A 50 16.47 4.92 10.49
C ASP A 50 15.12 5.64 10.49
N GLN A 51 14.69 6.03 11.70
CA GLN A 51 13.45 6.77 11.91
C GLN A 51 13.43 8.12 11.16
N GLY A 52 14.58 8.77 10.97
CA GLY A 52 14.67 10.03 10.24
C GLY A 52 14.30 9.86 8.76
N CYS A 53 14.86 8.85 8.10
CA CYS A 53 14.54 8.49 6.72
C CYS A 53 13.07 8.10 6.56
N TRP A 54 12.51 7.31 7.49
CA TRP A 54 11.08 6.96 7.50
C TRP A 54 10.16 8.19 7.62
N ILE A 55 10.44 9.07 8.59
CA ILE A 55 9.63 10.27 8.82
C ILE A 55 9.65 11.17 7.58
N GLU A 56 10.81 11.36 6.95
CA GLU A 56 10.88 12.22 5.77
C GLU A 56 10.19 11.62 4.54
N CYS A 57 10.32 10.31 4.31
CA CYS A 57 9.55 9.64 3.26
C CYS A 57 8.04 9.82 3.47
N GLN A 58 7.56 9.61 4.69
CA GLN A 58 6.14 9.76 4.99
C GLN A 58 5.66 11.21 4.97
N ARG A 59 6.50 12.16 5.38
CA ARG A 59 6.19 13.60 5.31
C ARG A 59 6.02 14.05 3.85
N LYS A 60 6.81 13.49 2.93
CA LYS A 60 6.79 13.87 1.51
C LYS A 60 5.73 13.14 0.69
N HIS A 61 5.59 11.83 0.87
CA HIS A 61 4.75 10.97 0.03
C HIS A 61 3.47 10.45 0.73
N GLY A 62 3.34 10.73 2.03
CA GLY A 62 2.20 10.30 2.84
C GLY A 62 2.46 9.01 3.63
N PRO A 63 1.50 8.60 4.47
CA PRO A 63 1.69 7.57 5.50
C PRO A 63 1.88 6.15 4.94
N LYS A 64 1.62 5.94 3.66
CA LYS A 64 1.83 4.65 2.98
C LYS A 64 3.22 4.52 2.36
N ALA A 65 4.06 5.55 2.48
CA ALA A 65 5.42 5.48 1.98
C ALA A 65 6.28 4.61 2.91
N GLU A 66 7.08 3.75 2.32
CA GLU A 66 8.10 2.97 3.03
C GLU A 66 9.49 3.54 2.76
N ALA A 67 10.42 3.29 3.69
CA ALA A 67 11.78 3.78 3.58
C ALA A 67 12.80 2.66 3.79
N TRP A 68 13.84 2.63 2.97
CA TRP A 68 14.96 1.71 3.09
C TRP A 68 16.28 2.36 2.68
N CYS A 69 17.38 1.73 3.06
CA CYS A 69 18.71 2.16 2.67
C CYS A 69 19.23 1.41 1.44
N ARG A 70 19.86 2.15 0.52
CA ARG A 70 20.54 1.57 -0.63
C ARG A 70 21.98 2.08 -0.72
N SER A 71 22.93 1.19 -0.98
CA SER A 71 24.31 1.59 -1.26
C SER A 71 24.39 2.27 -2.63
N ILE A 72 25.07 3.41 -2.71
CA ILE A 72 25.24 4.17 -3.96
C ILE A 72 26.13 3.39 -4.94
N LEU A 73 27.20 2.80 -4.41
CA LEU A 73 28.17 1.99 -5.16
C LEU A 73 28.52 0.73 -4.35
N PRO A 74 28.71 -0.41 -5.01
CA PRO A 74 29.19 -1.62 -4.34
C PRO A 74 30.57 -1.35 -3.72
N GLY A 75 30.68 -1.48 -2.40
CA GLY A 75 31.93 -1.28 -1.65
C GLY A 75 32.20 0.15 -1.17
N TYR A 76 31.33 1.12 -1.44
CA TYR A 76 31.45 2.49 -0.90
C TYR A 76 30.60 2.65 0.37
N PRO A 77 31.11 3.34 1.43
CA PRO A 77 30.36 3.50 2.69
C PRO A 77 29.17 4.46 2.58
N GLY A 78 28.94 5.07 1.41
CA GLY A 78 27.79 5.94 1.15
C GLY A 78 26.51 5.14 0.92
N GLN A 79 25.53 5.32 1.81
CA GLN A 79 24.16 4.83 1.64
C GLN A 79 23.20 6.02 1.48
N VAL A 80 22.16 5.81 0.68
CA VAL A 80 21.08 6.78 0.46
C VAL A 80 19.78 6.26 1.04
N CYS A 81 18.99 7.19 1.57
CA CYS A 81 17.61 6.94 1.96
C CYS A 81 16.76 6.84 0.69
N MET A 82 16.01 5.75 0.54
CA MET A 82 15.12 5.50 -0.58
C MET A 82 13.70 5.35 -0.07
N CYS A 83 12.76 6.02 -0.72
CA CYS A 83 11.33 5.89 -0.48
C CYS A 83 10.68 5.03 -1.57
N SER A 84 9.75 4.15 -1.19
CA SER A 84 8.73 3.59 -2.08
C SER A 84 7.36 4.12 -1.69
N TYR A 85 6.53 4.46 -2.67
CA TYR A 85 5.21 5.00 -2.40
C TYR A 85 4.25 4.78 -3.58
N PRO A 86 2.93 4.73 -3.31
CA PRO A 86 1.93 4.68 -4.36
C PRO A 86 1.86 6.01 -5.12
N CYS A 87 1.92 5.91 -6.45
CA CYS A 87 1.67 6.91 -7.46
C CYS A 87 0.81 6.27 -8.58
#